data_AF-A0A5D2IEC9-F1
#
_entry.id   AF-A0A5D2IEC9-F1
#
_cell.length_a   1.000
_cell.length_b   1.000
_cell.length_c   1.000
_cell.angle_alpha   90.00
_cell.angle_beta   90.00
_cell.angle_gamma   90.00
#
_symmetry.space_group_name_H-M   'P 1'
#
loop_
_entity.id
_entity.type
_entity.pdbx_description
1 polymer ?
#
loop_
_entity_poly.entity_id
_entity_poly.type
_entity_poly.pdbx_seq_one_letter_code
_entity_poly.pdbx_strand_id
1 'polypeptide(L)'
;MAARILANLIVMGSGILGRAVFQAYRQALANASKSGVAQETMQNIRRGSKIMAEPEARQILGVTEHSSWEEVLKKYDNLFEQNAKNGSFYLQSKVHRAKECLEAVYQENAQGTPDI
;
A
#
# COMPACT_ATOMS: atom_id res chain seq x y z
N MET A 1 -44.54 -18.81 41.22
CA MET A 1 -43.32 -19.59 40.88
C MET A 1 -42.69 -19.18 39.55
N ALA A 2 -43.47 -18.95 38.47
CA ALA A 2 -42.93 -18.60 37.15
C ALA A 2 -42.00 -17.37 37.09
N ALA A 3 -42.31 -16.29 37.82
CA ALA A 3 -41.48 -15.08 37.84
C ALA A 3 -40.08 -15.29 38.45
N ARG A 4 -39.94 -16.20 39.43
CA ARG A 4 -38.64 -16.54 40.02
C ARG A 4 -37.76 -17.37 39.07
N ILE A 5 -38.38 -18.21 38.25
CA ILE A 5 -37.69 -19.03 37.25
C ILE A 5 -37.16 -18.15 36.10
N LEU A 6 -37.98 -17.21 35.62
CA LEU A 6 -37.57 -16.23 34.60
C LEU A 6 -36.42 -15.33 35.08
N ALA A 7 -36.49 -14.83 36.31
CA ALA A 7 -35.42 -14.01 36.88
C ALA A 7 -34.08 -14.77 36.97
N ASN A 8 -34.10 -16.03 37.41
CA ASN A 8 -32.90 -16.86 37.48
C ASN A 8 -32.30 -17.16 36.09
N LEU A 9 -33.14 -17.37 35.07
CA LEU A 9 -32.67 -17.58 33.69
C LEU A 9 -32.00 -16.34 33.10
N ILE A 10 -32.55 -15.15 33.34
CA ILE A 10 -31.97 -13.89 32.86
C ILE A 10 -30.64 -13.58 33.56
N VAL A 11 -30.57 -13.79 34.88
CA VAL A 11 -29.35 -13.56 35.66
C VAL A 11 -28.24 -14.55 35.28
N MET A 12 -28.57 -15.83 35.08
CA MET A 12 -27.60 -16.83 34.64
C MET A 12 -27.16 -16.63 33.17
N GLY A 13 -28.08 -16.24 32.28
CA GLY A 13 -27.77 -16.03 30.85
C GLY A 13 -26.92 -14.78 30.57
N SER A 14 -27.13 -13.70 31.33
CA SER A 14 -26.40 -12.43 31.13
C SER A 14 -24.93 -12.49 31.55
N GLY A 15 -24.59 -13.26 32.59
CA GLY A 15 -23.22 -13.37 33.10
C GLY A 15 -22.22 -14.02 32.12
N ILE A 16 -22.69 -14.95 31.28
CA ILE A 16 -21.82 -15.71 30.36
C ILE A 16 -21.47 -14.86 29.13
N LEU A 17 -22.45 -14.15 28.57
CA LEU A 17 -22.23 -13.27 27.41
C LEU A 17 -21.32 -12.08 27.76
N GLY A 18 -21.50 -11.46 28.92
CA GLY A 18 -20.67 -10.33 29.35
C GLY A 18 -19.19 -10.69 29.50
N ARG A 19 -18.88 -11.87 30.07
CA ARG A 19 -17.49 -12.33 30.23
C ARG A 19 -16.85 -12.67 28.88
N ALA A 20 -17.58 -13.28 27.96
CA ALA A 20 -17.06 -13.61 26.63
C ALA A 20 -16.72 -12.35 25.83
N VAL A 21 -17.58 -11.33 25.86
CA VAL A 21 -17.32 -10.04 25.19
C VAL A 21 -16.11 -9.33 25.80
N PHE A 22 -16.00 -9.31 27.13
CA PHE A 22 -14.85 -8.68 27.80
C PHE A 22 -13.53 -9.42 27.51
N GLN A 23 -13.54 -10.75 27.49
CA GLN A 23 -12.37 -11.56 27.12
C GLN A 23 -11.99 -11.34 25.66
N ALA A 24 -12.96 -11.34 24.74
CA ALA A 24 -12.73 -11.05 23.33
C ALA A 24 -12.19 -9.63 23.12
N TYR A 25 -12.69 -8.63 23.86
CA TYR A 25 -12.19 -7.26 23.81
C TYR A 25 -10.74 -7.15 24.28
N ARG A 26 -10.39 -7.77 25.41
CA ARG A 26 -9.00 -7.84 25.87
C ARG A 26 -8.10 -8.58 24.88
N GLN A 27 -8.60 -9.63 24.25
CA GLN A 27 -7.85 -10.41 23.27
C GLN A 27 -7.67 -9.65 21.95
N ALA A 28 -8.65 -8.87 21.53
CA ALA A 28 -8.54 -7.96 20.39
C ALA A 28 -7.51 -6.86 20.64
N LEU A 29 -7.49 -6.26 21.83
CA LEU A 29 -6.47 -5.27 22.21
C LEU A 29 -5.07 -5.89 22.28
N ALA A 30 -4.94 -7.08 22.87
CA ALA A 30 -3.66 -7.80 22.92
C ALA A 30 -3.15 -8.16 21.52
N ASN A 31 -4.04 -8.61 20.62
CA ASN A 31 -3.70 -8.90 19.23
C ASN A 31 -3.33 -7.63 18.46
N ALA A 32 -4.04 -6.52 18.66
CA ALA A 32 -3.67 -5.23 18.07
C ALA A 32 -2.29 -4.73 18.54
N SER A 33 -1.90 -5.03 19.79
CA SER A 33 -0.57 -4.70 20.30
C SER A 33 0.54 -5.65 19.87
N LYS A 34 0.21 -6.91 19.54
CA LYS A 34 1.18 -7.95 19.12
C LYS A 34 1.36 -8.05 17.61
N SER A 35 0.30 -7.78 16.84
CA SER A 35 0.36 -7.69 15.39
C SER A 35 0.96 -6.34 15.05
N GLY A 36 2.22 -6.31 14.61
CA GLY A 36 2.89 -5.13 14.08
C GLY A 36 2.22 -4.62 12.81
N VAL A 37 1.00 -4.08 12.93
CA VAL A 37 0.18 -3.55 11.83
C VAL A 37 0.95 -2.48 11.06
N ALA A 38 1.83 -1.72 11.71
CA ALA A 38 2.70 -0.77 11.01
C ALA A 38 3.67 -1.46 10.03
N GLN A 39 4.24 -2.62 10.37
CA GLN A 39 5.28 -3.27 9.59
C GLN A 39 4.71 -4.23 8.53
N GLU A 40 3.62 -4.93 8.85
CA GLU A 40 2.90 -5.77 7.88
C GLU A 40 2.12 -4.93 6.86
N THR A 41 1.55 -3.79 7.24
CA THR A 41 0.96 -2.85 6.26
C THR A 41 2.05 -2.21 5.40
N MET A 42 3.20 -1.84 5.96
CA MET A 42 4.33 -1.33 5.15
C MET A 42 4.88 -2.39 4.19
N GLN A 43 5.02 -3.65 4.63
CA GLN A 43 5.47 -4.75 3.78
C GLN A 43 4.41 -5.19 2.77
N ASN A 44 3.12 -5.16 3.10
CA ASN A 44 2.04 -5.47 2.16
C ASN A 44 1.79 -4.34 1.16
N ILE A 45 1.99 -3.08 1.53
CA ILE A 45 2.06 -1.98 0.56
C ILE A 45 3.24 -2.22 -0.39
N ARG A 46 4.43 -2.53 0.14
CA ARG A 46 5.62 -2.84 -0.67
C ARG A 46 5.51 -4.13 -1.50
N ARG A 47 4.71 -5.12 -1.07
CA ARG A 47 4.44 -6.36 -1.83
C ARG A 47 3.28 -6.21 -2.83
N GLY A 48 2.32 -5.33 -2.57
CA GLY A 48 1.19 -5.04 -3.46
C GLY A 48 1.57 -4.10 -4.61
N SER A 49 2.50 -3.18 -4.37
CA SER A 49 3.21 -2.47 -5.43
C SER A 49 4.38 -3.34 -5.88
N LYS A 50 4.25 -4.07 -6.98
CA LYS A 50 5.42 -4.64 -7.66
C LYS A 50 6.32 -3.46 -8.06
N ILE A 51 7.28 -3.09 -7.20
CA ILE A 51 8.18 -1.96 -7.41
C ILE A 51 8.95 -2.26 -8.69
N MET A 52 8.74 -1.41 -9.70
CA MET A 52 9.45 -1.51 -10.97
C MET A 52 10.93 -1.27 -10.71
N ALA A 53 11.80 -2.08 -11.31
CA ALA A 53 13.23 -1.85 -11.21
C ALA A 53 13.64 -0.67 -12.12
N GLU A 54 14.59 0.14 -11.68
CA GLU A 54 15.10 1.29 -12.43
C GLU A 54 15.54 0.95 -13.87
N PRO A 55 16.24 -0.19 -14.12
CA PRO A 55 16.59 -0.59 -15.48
C PRO A 55 15.37 -0.93 -16.34
N GLU A 56 14.31 -1.52 -15.75
CA GLU A 56 13.04 -1.79 -16.45
C GLU A 56 12.35 -0.47 -16.83
N ALA A 57 12.32 0.49 -15.90
CA ALA A 57 11.71 1.79 -16.14
C ALA A 57 12.39 2.54 -17.29
N ARG A 58 13.73 2.53 -17.34
CA ARG A 58 14.49 3.13 -18.44
C ARG A 58 14.23 2.46 -19.78
N GLN A 59 14.14 1.14 -19.80
CA GLN A 59 13.82 0.39 -21.03
C GLN A 59 12.40 0.70 -21.52
N ILE A 60 11.42 0.79 -20.62
CA ILE A 60 10.03 1.14 -20.98
C ILE A 60 9.96 2.54 -21.62
N LEU A 61 10.68 3.52 -21.07
CA LEU A 61 10.69 4.89 -21.61
C LEU A 61 11.69 5.11 -22.74
N GLY A 62 12.56 4.13 -23.03
CA GLY A 62 13.59 4.22 -24.05
C GLY A 62 14.61 5.32 -23.77
N VAL A 63 15.03 5.44 -22.50
CA VAL A 63 15.99 6.45 -22.01
C VAL A 63 17.24 5.77 -21.43
N THR A 64 18.31 6.53 -21.31
CA THR A 64 19.59 6.05 -20.76
C THR A 64 19.82 6.56 -19.34
N GLU A 65 20.87 6.09 -18.67
CA GLU A 65 21.26 6.57 -17.34
C GLU A 65 21.66 8.05 -17.33
N HIS A 66 22.11 8.58 -18.48
CA HIS A 66 22.54 9.97 -18.64
C HIS A 66 21.44 10.91 -19.17
N SER A 67 20.25 10.39 -19.46
CA SER A 67 19.17 11.20 -20.02
C SER A 67 18.66 12.20 -18.99
N SER A 68 18.47 13.47 -19.37
CA SER A 68 17.99 14.48 -18.42
C SER A 68 16.53 14.23 -18.00
N TRP A 69 16.11 14.82 -16.89
CA TRP A 69 14.72 14.71 -16.46
C TRP A 69 13.73 15.26 -17.51
N GLU A 70 14.09 16.35 -18.21
CA GLU A 70 13.27 16.87 -19.30
C GLU A 70 13.12 15.87 -20.46
N GLU A 71 14.19 15.14 -20.80
CA GLU A 71 14.14 14.10 -21.83
C GLU A 71 13.23 12.94 -21.43
N VAL A 72 13.28 12.53 -20.15
CA VAL A 72 12.42 11.50 -19.59
C VAL A 72 10.94 11.92 -19.67
N LEU A 73 10.62 13.15 -19.28
CA LEU A 73 9.25 13.68 -19.35
C LEU A 73 8.75 13.74 -20.80
N LYS A 74 9.58 14.23 -21.73
CA LYS A 74 9.23 14.28 -23.15
C LYS A 74 8.93 12.90 -23.74
N LYS A 75 9.70 11.88 -23.35
CA LYS A 75 9.47 10.49 -23.76
C LYS A 75 8.19 9.93 -23.15
N TYR A 76 7.98 10.18 -21.86
CA TYR A 76 6.78 9.79 -21.15
C TYR A 76 5.52 10.37 -21.80
N ASP A 77 5.47 11.68 -22.02
CA ASP A 77 4.28 12.35 -22.59
C ASP A 77 3.92 11.78 -23.96
N ASN A 78 4.92 11.61 -24.83
CA ASN A 78 4.73 11.01 -26.15
C ASN A 78 4.15 9.59 -26.05
N LEU A 79 4.76 8.72 -25.23
CA LEU A 79 4.30 7.34 -25.05
C LEU A 79 2.91 7.28 -24.40
N PHE A 80 2.63 8.18 -23.45
CA PHE A 80 1.36 8.21 -22.74
C PHE A 80 0.22 8.64 -23.67
N GLU A 81 0.43 9.70 -24.47
CA GLU A 81 -0.53 10.15 -25.47
C GLU A 81 -0.80 9.12 -26.56
N GLN A 82 0.26 8.46 -27.07
CA GLN A 82 0.12 7.40 -28.07
C GLN A 82 -0.66 6.22 -27.52
N ASN A 83 -0.35 5.79 -26.28
CA ASN A 83 -1.04 4.68 -25.64
C ASN A 83 -2.48 5.01 -25.25
N ALA A 84 -2.80 6.28 -24.95
CA ALA A 84 -4.17 6.71 -24.70
C ALA A 84 -5.05 6.59 -25.95
N LYS A 85 -4.47 6.77 -27.15
CA LYS A 85 -5.19 6.67 -28.43
C LYS A 85 -5.30 5.23 -28.92
N ASN A 86 -4.17 4.50 -28.92
CA ASN A 86 -4.05 3.21 -29.62
C ASN A 86 -3.51 2.07 -28.74
N GLY A 87 -3.25 2.33 -27.46
CA GLY A 87 -2.67 1.36 -26.53
C GLY A 87 -3.72 0.65 -25.69
N SER A 88 -3.24 -0.06 -24.67
CA SER A 88 -4.09 -0.66 -23.63
C SER A 88 -3.87 0.03 -22.29
N PHE A 89 -4.87 -0.08 -21.40
CA PHE A 89 -4.74 0.39 -20.02
C PHE A 89 -3.51 -0.21 -19.32
N TYR A 90 -3.14 -1.45 -19.64
CA TYR A 90 -1.95 -2.09 -19.10
C TYR A 90 -0.65 -1.40 -19.57
N LEU A 91 -0.53 -1.11 -20.87
CA LEU A 91 0.64 -0.40 -21.41
C LEU A 91 0.75 1.02 -20.86
N GLN A 92 -0.37 1.74 -20.81
CA GLN A 92 -0.42 3.07 -20.20
C GLN A 92 -0.02 3.03 -18.71
N SER A 93 -0.53 2.04 -17.97
CA SER A 93 -0.13 1.83 -16.57
C SER A 93 1.37 1.53 -16.44
N LYS A 94 1.96 0.73 -17.34
CA LYS A 94 3.40 0.45 -17.34
C LYS A 94 4.25 1.69 -17.59
N VAL A 95 3.86 2.52 -18.56
CA VAL A 95 4.52 3.81 -18.84
C VAL A 95 4.42 4.76 -17.65
N HIS A 96 3.25 4.84 -17.01
CA HIS A 96 3.06 5.66 -15.80
C HIS A 96 3.94 5.17 -14.63
N ARG A 97 3.98 3.86 -14.39
CA ARG A 97 4.81 3.28 -13.31
C ARG A 97 6.30 3.49 -13.57
N ALA A 98 6.73 3.47 -14.82
CA ALA A 98 8.12 3.78 -15.19
C ALA A 98 8.49 5.24 -14.85
N LYS A 99 7.59 6.19 -15.11
CA LYS A 99 7.80 7.59 -14.73
C LYS A 99 7.89 7.76 -13.21
N GLU A 100 6.98 7.16 -12.44
CA GLU A 100 7.01 7.21 -10.97
C GLU A 100 8.32 6.61 -10.42
N CYS A 101 8.80 5.51 -11.00
CA CYS A 101 10.04 4.86 -10.61
C CYS A 101 11.25 5.79 -10.82
N LEU A 102 11.39 6.40 -12.00
CA LEU A 102 12.50 7.31 -12.26
C LEU A 102 12.38 8.61 -11.47
N GLU A 103 11.17 9.12 -11.24
CA GLU A 103 10.95 10.31 -10.41
C GLU A 103 11.53 10.15 -8.99
N ALA A 104 11.32 8.98 -8.37
CA ALA A 104 11.90 8.68 -7.06
C ALA A 104 13.44 8.72 -7.09
N VAL A 105 14.06 8.18 -8.14
CA VAL A 105 15.53 8.18 -8.28
C VAL A 105 16.09 9.59 -8.50
N TYR A 106 15.44 10.39 -9.34
CA TYR A 106 15.85 11.78 -9.57
C TYR A 106 15.65 12.65 -8.32
N GLN A 107 14.60 12.41 -7.53
CA GLN A 107 14.39 13.10 -6.26
C GLN A 107 15.40 12.68 -5.20
N GLU A 108 15.75 11.39 -5.10
CA GLU A 108 16.80 10.90 -4.21
C GLU A 108 18.16 11.51 -4.58
N ASN A 109 18.50 11.55 -5.86
CA ASN A 109 19.73 12.20 -6.34
C ASN A 109 19.73 13.72 -6.09
N ALA A 110 18.58 14.38 -6.14
CA ALA A 110 18.45 15.81 -5.83
C ALA A 110 18.50 16.11 -4.32
N GLN A 111 18.08 15.16 -3.48
CA GLN A 111 18.08 15.28 -2.01
C GLN A 111 19.38 14.76 -1.38
N GLY A 112 20.20 14.01 -2.12
CA GLY A 112 21.47 13.43 -1.71
C GLY A 112 22.65 14.41 -1.54
N THR A 113 22.41 15.72 -1.47
CA THR A 113 23.41 16.70 -1.01
C THR A 113 22.94 17.47 0.24
N PRO A 114 23.04 16.84 1.42
CA PRO A 114 23.40 17.53 2.65
C PRO A 114 24.74 16.99 3.17
N ASP A 115 25.74 17.87 3.12
CA ASP A 115 26.91 17.96 4.00
C ASP A 115 28.01 16.87 3.97
N ILE A 116 29.15 17.33 3.41
CA ILE A 116 30.59 17.07 3.72
C ILE A 116 31.21 15.78 3.16
#